data_AF-A0A0Q4GNM0-F1
#
_entry.id   AF-A0A0Q4GNM0-F1
#
_cell.length_a   1.000
_cell.length_b   1.000
_cell.length_c   1.000
_cell.angle_alpha   90.00
_cell.angle_beta   90.00
_cell.angle_gamma   90.00
#
_symmetry.space_group_name_H-M   'P 1'
#
loop_
_entity.id
_entity.type
_entity.pdbx_description
1 polymer ?
#
loop_
_entity_poly.entity_id
_entity_poly.type
_entity_poly.pdbx_seq_one_letter_code
_entity_poly.pdbx_strand_id
1 'polypeptide(L)'
;MNSKNKWSVVTRNLDGLKLDYEDDDLGKIAYHIYTCYKELLMRKQIFVNIKSNVEGKYLKIVTNNTESRIGVDHPELGHIGYLNFVELRSN
;
A
#
# COMPACT_ATOMS: atom_id res chain seq x y z
N MET A 1 0.65 18.62 5.02
CA MET A 1 -0.12 17.99 6.11
C MET A 1 0.79 16.99 6.80
N ASN A 2 1.10 17.20 8.09
CA ASN A 2 1.74 16.16 8.90
C ASN A 2 0.67 15.13 9.23
N SER A 3 0.77 13.95 8.63
CA SER A 3 -0.04 12.80 9.05
C SER A 3 0.34 12.41 10.47
N LYS A 4 -0.66 12.06 11.29
CA LYS A 4 -0.41 11.51 12.63
C LYS A 4 0.02 10.05 12.57
N ASN A 5 -0.21 9.38 11.45
CA ASN A 5 0.03 7.96 11.26
C ASN A 5 1.33 7.71 10.49
N LYS A 6 1.98 6.58 10.74
CA LYS A 6 3.26 6.21 10.11
C LYS A 6 3.13 5.93 8.61
N TRP A 7 1.98 5.42 8.17
CA TRP A 7 1.80 4.96 6.79
C TRP A 7 0.54 5.54 6.16
N SER A 8 0.63 5.84 4.86
CA SER A 8 -0.51 6.27 4.06
C SER A 8 -0.64 5.45 2.78
N VAL A 9 -1.86 5.05 2.45
CA VAL A 9 -2.23 4.55 1.12
C VAL A 9 -2.50 5.74 0.21
N VAL A 10 -1.72 5.84 -0.85
CA VAL A 10 -1.86 6.87 -1.89
C VAL A 10 -2.20 6.17 -3.19
N THR A 11 -3.37 6.48 -3.73
CA THR A 11 -3.80 5.97 -5.03
C THR A 11 -3.55 7.03 -6.10
N ARG A 12 -3.21 6.58 -7.32
CA ARG A 12 -3.17 7.45 -8.50
C ARG A 12 -4.27 7.01 -9.47
N ASN A 13 -5.22 7.90 -9.70
CA ASN A 13 -6.23 7.79 -10.75
C ASN A 13 -6.01 8.87 -11.83
N LEU A 14 -6.94 9.00 -12.78
CA LEU A 14 -6.88 10.01 -13.84
C LEU A 14 -6.87 11.45 -13.29
N ASP A 15 -7.48 11.67 -12.12
CA ASP A 15 -7.64 13.00 -11.50
C ASP A 15 -6.45 13.41 -10.62
N GLY A 16 -5.46 12.52 -10.44
CA GLY A 16 -4.22 12.82 -9.73
C GLY A 16 -3.90 11.83 -8.60
N LEU A 17 -3.13 12.30 -7.61
CA LEU A 17 -2.78 11.54 -6.41
C LEU A 17 -3.80 11.83 -5.31
N LYS A 18 -4.36 10.76 -4.72
CA LYS A 18 -5.33 10.84 -3.63
C LYS A 18 -4.82 10.07 -2.41
N LEU A 19 -4.90 10.70 -1.24
CA LEU A 19 -4.78 10.02 0.05
C LEU A 19 -6.06 9.22 0.31
N ASP A 20 -5.93 7.92 0.52
CA ASP A 20 -7.08 7.03 0.68
C ASP A 20 -7.27 6.51 2.11
N TYR A 21 -6.20 6.01 2.72
CA TYR A 21 -6.23 5.39 4.05
C TYR A 21 -4.92 5.64 4.79
N GLU A 22 -4.94 5.68 6.13
CA GLU A 22 -3.76 5.88 6.97
C GLU A 22 -3.85 5.05 8.25
N ASP A 23 -2.73 4.46 8.66
CA ASP A 23 -2.62 3.64 9.88
C ASP A 23 -1.15 3.58 10.35
N ASP A 24 -0.93 3.21 11.60
CA ASP A 24 0.39 2.97 12.16
C ASP A 24 0.91 1.55 11.90
N ASP A 25 -0.01 0.63 11.59
CA ASP A 25 0.28 -0.77 11.33
C ASP A 25 0.32 -1.08 9.82
N LEU A 26 1.49 -1.50 9.35
CA LEU A 26 1.71 -1.80 7.94
C LEU A 26 0.93 -3.05 7.46
N GLY A 27 0.64 -4.00 8.35
CA GLY A 27 -0.19 -5.17 8.07
C GLY A 27 -1.66 -4.78 7.81
N LYS A 28 -2.18 -3.81 8.57
CA LYS A 28 -3.52 -3.23 8.34
C LYS A 28 -3.61 -2.43 7.05
N ILE A 29 -2.57 -1.64 6.76
CA ILE A 29 -2.44 -0.96 5.46
C ILE A 29 -2.52 -1.97 4.32
N ALA A 30 -1.76 -3.07 4.42
CA ALA A 30 -1.75 -4.11 3.41
C ALA A 30 -3.10 -4.83 3.31
N TYR A 31 -3.77 -5.09 4.42
CA TYR A 31 -5.12 -5.63 4.45
C TYR A 31 -6.13 -4.73 3.73
N HIS A 32 -6.12 -3.42 4.00
CA HIS A 32 -6.95 -2.44 3.29
C HIS A 32 -6.71 -2.48 1.77
N ILE A 33 -5.45 -2.51 1.35
CA ILE A 33 -5.12 -2.59 -0.08
C ILE A 33 -5.60 -3.92 -0.70
N TYR A 34 -5.43 -5.02 0.02
CA TYR A 34 -5.86 -6.34 -0.43
C TYR A 34 -7.38 -6.42 -0.59
N THR A 35 -8.17 -5.84 0.31
CA THR A 35 -9.63 -5.88 0.25
C THR A 35 -10.19 -4.89 -0.78
N CYS A 36 -9.65 -3.68 -0.85
CA CYS A 36 -10.22 -2.62 -1.67
C CYS A 36 -9.68 -2.57 -3.12
N TYR A 37 -8.43 -3.00 -3.34
CA TYR A 37 -7.73 -2.72 -4.61
C TYR A 37 -7.14 -3.93 -5.32
N LYS A 38 -7.16 -5.14 -4.72
CA LYS A 38 -6.53 -6.33 -5.31
C LYS A 38 -6.97 -6.59 -6.75
N GLU A 39 -8.27 -6.56 -7.03
CA GLU A 39 -8.76 -6.83 -8.39
C GLU A 39 -8.32 -5.77 -9.40
N LEU A 40 -8.37 -4.49 -9.01
CA LEU A 40 -7.96 -3.37 -9.85
C LEU A 40 -6.44 -3.40 -10.12
N LEU A 41 -5.65 -3.77 -9.12
CA LEU A 41 -4.21 -4.00 -9.25
C LEU A 41 -3.91 -5.15 -10.22
N MET A 42 -4.61 -6.28 -10.11
CA MET A 42 -4.47 -7.42 -11.02
C MET A 42 -4.81 -7.07 -12.47
N ARG A 43 -5.81 -6.20 -12.68
CA ARG A 43 -6.20 -5.68 -13.99
C ARG A 43 -5.35 -4.51 -14.47
N LYS A 44 -4.37 -4.05 -13.67
CA LYS A 44 -3.50 -2.90 -13.95
C LYS A 44 -4.28 -1.59 -14.21
N GLN A 45 -5.42 -1.42 -13.56
CA GLN A 45 -6.32 -0.27 -13.75
C GLN A 45 -5.99 0.90 -12.80
N ILE A 46 -5.22 0.64 -11.75
CA ILE A 46 -4.85 1.63 -10.74
C ILE A 46 -3.39 1.45 -10.33
N PHE A 47 -2.77 2.54 -9.86
CA PHE A 47 -1.53 2.47 -9.11
C PHE A 47 -1.80 2.77 -7.63
N VAL A 48 -1.33 1.87 -6.77
CA VAL A 48 -1.38 2.03 -5.32
C VAL A 48 0.04 2.11 -4.80
N ASN A 49 0.32 3.16 -4.03
CA ASN A 49 1.57 3.31 -3.30
C ASN A 49 1.27 3.37 -1.80
N ILE A 50 2.18 2.84 -0.99
CA ILE A 50 2.25 3.10 0.44
C ILE A 50 3.34 4.13 0.67
N LYS A 51 3.02 5.23 1.34
CA LYS A 51 3.99 6.24 1.75
C LYS A 51 4.38 6.02 3.21
N SER A 52 5.67 5.97 3.51
CA SER A 52 6.18 6.17 4.86
C SER A 52 6.13 7.65 5.19
N ASN A 53 5.31 8.05 6.15
CA ASN A 53 5.24 9.44 6.61
C ASN A 53 6.42 9.84 7.49
N VAL A 54 7.12 8.85 8.06
CA VAL A 54 8.31 9.06 8.88
C VAL A 54 9.55 9.23 8.00
N GLU A 55 9.72 8.37 6.99
CA GLU A 55 10.93 8.35 6.16
C GLU A 55 10.76 9.09 4.82
N GLY A 56 9.52 9.48 4.47
CA GLY A 56 9.22 10.09 3.17
C GLY A 56 9.35 9.14 1.97
N LYS A 57 9.53 7.84 2.20
CA LYS A 57 9.68 6.81 1.16
C LYS A 57 8.34 6.38 0.58
N TYR A 58 8.35 5.88 -0.65
CA TYR A 58 7.18 5.30 -1.30
C TYR A 58 7.43 3.85 -1.71
N LEU A 59 6.49 2.97 -1.39
CA LEU A 59 6.45 1.58 -1.78
C LEU A 59 5.33 1.41 -2.80
N LYS A 60 5.66 1.08 -4.05
CA LYS A 60 4.65 0.81 -5.08
C LYS A 60 4.20 -0.64 -4.99
N ILE A 61 2.91 -0.86 -4.82
CA ILE A 61 2.33 -2.21 -4.82
C ILE A 61 2.30 -2.74 -6.25
N VAL A 62 2.76 -3.99 -6.41
CA VAL A 62 2.84 -4.67 -7.70
C VAL A 62 2.26 -6.07 -7.58
N THR A 63 1.77 -6.59 -8.71
CA THR A 63 1.21 -7.94 -8.77
C THR A 63 2.22 -8.99 -9.21
N ASN A 64 3.36 -8.56 -9.74
CA ASN A 64 4.45 -9.44 -10.12
C ASN A 64 5.16 -9.94 -8.85
N ASN A 65 5.78 -11.12 -8.94
CA ASN A 65 6.56 -11.66 -7.84
C ASN A 65 7.83 -10.83 -7.64
N THR A 66 8.09 -10.40 -6.41
CA THR A 66 9.32 -9.70 -6.01
C THR A 66 9.87 -10.32 -4.73
N GLU A 67 11.11 -10.00 -4.39
CA GLU A 67 11.72 -10.40 -3.11
C GLU A 67 11.12 -9.62 -1.93
N SER A 68 10.53 -8.44 -2.19
CA SER A 68 10.00 -7.53 -1.18
C SER A 68 8.49 -7.69 -1.00
N ARG A 69 8.07 -8.07 0.21
CA ARG A 69 6.68 -8.39 0.53
C ARG A 69 6.23 -7.75 1.83
N ILE A 70 4.96 -7.35 1.89
CA ILE A 70 4.29 -6.87 3.09
C ILE A 70 3.28 -7.93 3.51
N GLY A 71 3.28 -8.32 4.78
CA GLY A 71 2.27 -9.23 5.33
C GLY A 71 0.88 -8.58 5.32
N VAL A 72 -0.13 -9.37 4.96
CA VAL A 72 -1.53 -8.96 4.95
C VAL A 72 -2.19 -9.56 6.19
N ASP A 73 -2.48 -8.72 7.17
CA ASP A 73 -2.97 -9.19 8.47
C ASP A 73 -4.44 -8.79 8.66
N HIS A 74 -5.31 -9.79 8.60
CA HIS A 74 -6.74 -9.66 8.85
C HIS A 74 -6.98 -9.47 10.37
N PRO A 75 -7.90 -8.58 10.78
CA PRO A 75 -8.16 -8.29 12.20
C PRO A 75 -8.55 -9.54 13.01
N GLU A 76 -9.33 -10.45 12.41
CA GLU A 76 -9.80 -11.68 13.07
C GLU A 76 -9.04 -12.96 12.70
N LEU A 77 -8.48 -13.04 11.49
CA LEU A 77 -7.89 -14.27 10.95
C LEU A 77 -6.36 -14.28 11.05
N GLY A 78 -5.76 -13.19 11.53
CA GLY A 78 -4.32 -13.02 11.55
C GLY A 78 -3.74 -12.91 10.14
N HIS A 79 -2.56 -13.48 9.94
CA HIS A 79 -1.86 -13.40 8.66
C HIS A 79 -2.55 -14.22 7.56
N ILE A 80 -2.95 -13.56 6.47
CA ILE A 80 -3.69 -14.18 5.36
C ILE A 80 -2.98 -14.12 4.00
N GLY A 81 -1.78 -13.53 3.94
CA GLY A 81 -0.98 -13.53 2.71
C GLY A 81 -0.01 -12.37 2.61
N TYR A 82 0.39 -12.06 1.38
CA TYR A 82 1.41 -11.04 1.11
C TYR A 82 1.03 -10.13 -0.05
N LEU A 83 1.45 -8.87 0.02
CA LEU A 83 1.49 -7.95 -1.11
C LEU A 83 2.95 -7.74 -1.54
N ASN A 84 3.21 -7.92 -2.83
CA ASN A 84 4.52 -7.60 -3.40
C ASN A 84 4.63 -6.09 -3.61
N PHE A 85 5.82 -5.55 -3.38
CA PHE A 85 6.10 -4.15 -3.64
C PHE A 85 7.49 -3.94 -4.26
N VAL A 86 7.69 -2.74 -4.78
CA VAL A 86 9.00 -2.19 -5.13
C VAL A 86 9.17 -0.83 -4.46
N GLU A 87 10.35 -0.56 -3.91
CA GLU A 87 10.66 0.76 -3.36
C GLU A 87 10.92 1.76 -4.48
N LEU A 88 10.26 2.91 -4.43
CA LEU A 88 10.53 4.02 -5.32
C LEU A 88 11.58 4.90 -4.65
N ARG A 89 12.73 5.09 -5.31
CA ARG A 89 13.75 6.02 -4.84
C ARG A 89 13.17 7.44 -4.83
N SER A 90 13.26 8.11 -3.69
CA SER A 90 13.04 9.56 -3.62
C SER A 90 14.21 10.23 -4.34
N ASN A 91 13.92 10.95 -5.44
CA ASN A 91 14.88 11.87 -6.07
C ASN A 91 15.11 13.09 -5.18
#